data_AF-A0A970DZX7-F1
#
_entry.id   AF-A0A970DZX7-F1
#
_cell.length_a   1.000
_cell.length_b   1.000
_cell.length_c   1.000
_cell.angle_alpha   90.00
_cell.angle_beta   90.00
_cell.angle_gamma   90.00
#
_symmetry.space_group_name_H-M   'P 1'
#
loop_
_entity.id
_entity.type
_entity.pdbx_description
1 polymer ?
#
loop_
_entity_poly.entity_id
_entity_poly.type
_entity_poly.pdbx_seq_one_letter_code
_entity_poly.pdbx_strand_id
1 'polypeptide(L)'
;MLARQIDVYAEMDRFLDEQWPKSRGRGEMLYEVFGGRESTGMSQMRNLQNIVVTAPRFYDIADYIKNQMGKEAEPDKCPDRKSTRYWTRTINGALLGTLLLNDLDALLDKAHELAESYPESDPYNLALYLARGWIRQIMAEYLYQRALQEE
;
A
#
# COMPACT_ATOMS: atom_id res chain seq x y z
N MET A 1 -7.50 -1.44 -30.78
CA MET A 1 -6.55 -1.90 -29.76
C MET A 1 -5.99 -0.72 -28.97
N LEU A 2 -5.33 0.26 -29.61
CA LEU A 2 -4.79 1.45 -28.91
C LEU A 2 -5.87 2.30 -28.19
N ALA A 3 -7.01 2.57 -28.83
CA ALA A 3 -8.09 3.38 -28.23
C ALA A 3 -8.67 2.72 -26.96
N ARG A 4 -9.01 1.42 -27.01
CA ARG A 4 -9.51 0.67 -25.84
C ARG A 4 -8.50 0.57 -24.70
N GLN A 5 -7.22 0.49 -25.02
CA GLN A 5 -6.16 0.50 -24.01
C GLN A 5 -6.03 1.87 -23.32
N ILE A 6 -6.23 2.97 -24.06
CA ILE A 6 -6.31 4.32 -23.47
C ILE A 6 -7.53 4.42 -22.53
N ASP A 7 -8.64 3.80 -22.90
CA ASP A 7 -9.87 3.83 -22.10
C ASP A 7 -9.74 3.09 -20.76
N VAL A 8 -9.10 1.91 -20.71
CA VAL A 8 -8.91 1.16 -19.44
C VAL A 8 -8.00 1.91 -18.46
N TYR A 9 -6.89 2.49 -18.91
CA TYR A 9 -6.01 3.26 -18.01
C TYR A 9 -6.70 4.53 -17.49
N ALA A 10 -7.52 5.19 -18.33
CA ALA A 10 -8.31 6.34 -17.88
C ALA A 10 -9.36 5.95 -16.84
N GLU A 11 -9.96 4.75 -16.93
CA GLU A 11 -10.85 4.21 -15.89
C GLU A 11 -10.11 3.93 -14.58
N MET A 12 -8.90 3.38 -14.66
CA MET A 12 -8.07 3.12 -13.50
C MET A 12 -7.64 4.40 -12.78
N ASP A 13 -7.27 5.43 -13.54
CA ASP A 13 -6.93 6.74 -12.99
C ASP A 13 -8.15 7.37 -12.31
N ARG A 14 -9.34 7.31 -12.93
CA ARG A 14 -10.60 7.75 -12.30
C ARG A 14 -10.89 7.00 -11.00
N PHE A 15 -10.73 5.68 -11.00
CA PHE A 15 -10.90 4.88 -9.80
C PHE A 15 -9.91 5.29 -8.70
N LEU A 16 -8.65 5.54 -9.04
CA LEU A 16 -7.65 6.03 -8.08
C LEU A 16 -8.04 7.41 -7.53
N ASP A 17 -8.55 8.32 -8.35
CA ASP A 17 -9.04 9.64 -7.91
C ASP A 17 -10.24 9.50 -6.96
N GLU A 18 -11.17 8.59 -7.24
CA GLU A 18 -12.30 8.27 -6.35
C GLU A 18 -11.83 7.67 -5.01
N GLN A 19 -10.76 6.88 -5.03
CA GLN A 19 -10.16 6.30 -3.83
C GLN A 19 -9.28 7.29 -3.04
N TRP A 20 -9.02 8.49 -3.56
CA TRP A 20 -8.14 9.46 -2.92
C TRP A 20 -8.45 9.72 -1.42
N PRO A 21 -9.72 9.93 -0.99
CA PRO A 21 -10.02 10.13 0.43
C PRO A 21 -9.60 8.95 1.31
N LYS A 22 -9.74 7.72 0.81
CA LYS A 22 -9.33 6.50 1.50
C LYS A 22 -7.81 6.39 1.56
N SER A 23 -7.12 6.62 0.43
CA SER A 23 -5.65 6.64 0.36
C SER A 23 -5.04 7.70 1.28
N ARG A 24 -5.65 8.89 1.34
CA ARG A 24 -5.27 9.96 2.26
C ARG A 24 -5.39 9.51 3.71
N GLY A 25 -6.56 9.01 4.13
CA GLY A 25 -6.75 8.50 5.49
C GLY A 25 -5.76 7.38 5.84
N ARG A 26 -5.37 6.56 4.86
CA ARG A 26 -4.32 5.56 5.04
C ARG A 26 -2.93 6.18 5.22
N GLY A 27 -2.59 7.22 4.49
CA GLY A 27 -1.34 7.98 4.65
C GLY A 27 -1.22 8.63 6.03
N GLU A 28 -2.29 9.27 6.51
CA GLU A 28 -2.38 9.84 7.87
C GLU A 28 -2.16 8.74 8.93
N MET A 29 -2.86 7.61 8.79
CA MET A 29 -2.72 6.45 9.68
C MET A 29 -1.30 5.87 9.67
N LEU A 30 -0.69 5.73 8.50
CA LEU A 30 0.67 5.27 8.36
C LEU A 30 1.66 6.24 9.00
N TYR A 31 1.39 7.55 8.95
CA TYR A 31 2.22 8.53 9.64
C TYR A 31 2.10 8.40 11.17
N GLU A 32 0.90 8.18 11.72
CA GLU A 32 0.74 7.93 13.16
C GLU A 32 1.58 6.73 13.65
N VAL A 33 1.72 5.71 12.81
CA VAL A 33 2.46 4.48 13.15
C VAL A 33 3.95 4.61 12.89
N PHE A 34 4.33 5.09 11.71
CA PHE A 34 5.71 5.06 11.20
C PHE A 34 6.39 6.44 11.23
N GLY A 35 5.68 7.52 11.55
CA GLY A 35 6.15 8.91 11.45
C GLY A 35 6.87 9.47 12.68
N GLY A 36 7.09 8.67 13.72
CA GLY A 36 7.82 9.11 14.91
C GLY A 36 9.24 9.60 14.61
N ARG A 37 9.91 10.21 15.61
CA ARG A 37 11.26 10.81 15.49
C ARG A 37 12.38 9.81 15.14
N GLU A 38 12.08 8.52 15.05
CA GLU A 38 13.05 7.49 14.67
C GLU A 38 13.09 7.30 13.16
N SER A 39 14.31 7.28 12.59
CA SER A 39 14.56 7.06 11.17
C SER A 39 14.09 5.69 10.65
N THR A 40 13.85 4.75 11.56
CA THR A 40 13.41 3.37 11.30
C THR A 40 12.03 3.32 10.64
N GLY A 41 11.06 4.09 11.10
CA GLY A 41 9.71 4.10 10.52
C GLY A 41 9.68 4.60 9.08
N MET A 42 10.43 5.66 8.77
CA MET A 42 10.58 6.16 7.41
C MET A 42 11.20 5.11 6.47
N SER A 43 12.21 4.37 6.95
CA SER A 43 12.83 3.31 6.14
C SER A 43 11.84 2.20 5.78
N GLN A 44 10.92 1.83 6.69
CA GLN A 44 9.85 0.88 6.43
C GLN A 44 8.91 1.40 5.34
N MET A 45 8.51 2.66 5.41
CA MET A 45 7.65 3.29 4.40
C MET A 45 8.30 3.35 3.02
N ARG A 46 9.60 3.68 2.96
CA ARG A 46 10.36 3.64 1.70
C ARG A 46 10.48 2.22 1.16
N ASN A 47 10.70 1.22 2.01
CA ASN A 47 10.74 -0.17 1.58
C ASN A 47 9.40 -0.63 1.00
N LEU A 48 8.27 -0.25 1.63
CA LEU A 48 6.93 -0.50 1.10
C LEU A 48 6.72 0.16 -0.27
N GLN A 49 7.07 1.44 -0.39
CA GLN A 49 6.98 2.14 -1.67
C GLN A 49 7.80 1.44 -2.76
N ASN A 50 9.03 1.06 -2.43
CA ASN A 50 9.93 0.41 -3.37
C ASN A 50 9.35 -0.91 -3.86
N ILE A 51 8.93 -1.82 -2.96
CA ILE A 51 8.38 -3.11 -3.39
C ILE A 51 7.12 -2.95 -4.23
N VAL A 52 6.21 -2.03 -3.88
CA VAL A 52 5.00 -1.79 -4.67
C VAL A 52 5.34 -1.29 -6.07
N VAL A 53 6.34 -0.40 -6.18
CA VAL A 53 6.75 0.16 -7.47
C VAL A 53 7.46 -0.86 -8.35
N THR A 54 8.31 -1.70 -7.77
CA THR A 54 9.21 -2.59 -8.52
C THR A 54 8.73 -4.04 -8.63
N ALA A 55 7.67 -4.44 -7.92
CA ALA A 55 7.19 -5.82 -7.92
C ALA A 55 6.87 -6.30 -9.36
N PRO A 56 7.42 -7.46 -9.77
CA PRO A 56 7.08 -8.08 -11.05
C PRO A 56 5.72 -8.79 -11.00
N ARG A 57 5.24 -9.19 -9.81
CA ARG A 57 3.93 -9.83 -9.62
C ARG A 57 3.16 -9.12 -8.51
N PHE A 58 1.85 -9.03 -8.68
CA PHE A 58 0.99 -8.37 -7.70
C PHE A 58 1.12 -8.96 -6.29
N TYR A 59 1.10 -10.29 -6.17
CA TYR A 59 1.18 -10.98 -4.88
C TYR A 59 2.52 -10.80 -4.14
N ASP A 60 3.61 -10.41 -4.83
CA ASP A 60 4.88 -10.11 -4.16
C ASP A 60 4.73 -8.93 -3.17
N ILE A 61 3.79 -8.02 -3.44
CA ILE A 61 3.46 -6.89 -2.57
C ILE A 61 2.74 -7.38 -1.31
N ALA A 62 1.72 -8.22 -1.47
CA ALA A 62 0.96 -8.78 -0.36
C ALA A 62 1.86 -9.68 0.53
N ASP A 63 2.72 -10.48 -0.10
CA ASP A 63 3.68 -11.33 0.60
C ASP A 63 4.71 -10.51 1.36
N TYR A 64 5.17 -9.39 0.82
CA TYR A 64 6.02 -8.46 1.56
C TYR A 64 5.34 -8.01 2.86
N ILE A 65 4.09 -7.55 2.80
CA ILE A 65 3.34 -7.08 3.98
C ILE A 65 3.18 -8.21 5.00
N LYS A 66 2.73 -9.40 4.57
CA LYS A 66 2.58 -10.58 5.43
C LYS A 66 3.91 -10.96 6.10
N ASN A 67 5.01 -10.91 5.36
CA ASN A 67 6.34 -11.19 5.91
C ASN A 67 6.78 -10.17 6.96
N GLN A 68 6.46 -8.89 6.78
CA GLN A 68 6.74 -7.88 7.82
C GLN A 68 5.89 -8.12 9.07
N MET A 69 4.60 -8.44 8.91
CA MET A 69 3.73 -8.81 10.03
C MET A 69 4.26 -10.04 10.79
N GLY A 70 4.68 -11.08 10.06
CA GLY A 70 5.21 -12.31 10.66
C GLY A 70 6.48 -12.07 11.49
N LYS A 71 7.40 -11.21 11.01
CA LYS A 71 8.62 -10.84 11.74
C LYS A 71 8.34 -10.14 13.07
N GLU A 72 7.25 -9.37 13.17
CA GLU A 72 6.86 -8.69 14.41
C GLU A 72 6.10 -9.60 15.37
N ALA A 73 5.46 -10.67 14.87
CA ALA A 73 4.68 -11.61 15.66
C ALA A 73 5.55 -12.61 16.45
N GLU A 74 6.85 -12.71 16.17
CA GLU A 74 7.81 -13.60 16.84
C GLU A 74 8.75 -12.84 17.80
N PRO A 75 8.29 -12.41 19.00
CA PRO A 75 9.13 -11.67 19.94
C PRO A 75 10.35 -12.47 20.45
N ASP A 76 10.28 -13.80 20.48
CA ASP A 76 11.30 -14.67 21.09
C ASP A 76 12.60 -14.80 20.27
N LYS A 77 12.61 -14.42 18.99
CA LYS A 77 13.82 -14.53 18.14
C LYS A 77 14.79 -13.34 18.27
N CYS A 78 14.40 -12.27 18.97
CA CYS A 78 15.23 -11.08 19.16
C CYS A 78 14.94 -10.39 20.52
N PRO A 79 15.36 -11.00 21.65
CA PRO A 79 15.10 -10.48 23.00
C PRO A 79 15.71 -9.08 23.27
N ASP A 80 16.72 -8.67 22.49
CA ASP A 80 17.41 -7.38 22.66
C ASP A 80 16.78 -6.21 21.88
N ARG A 81 15.78 -6.47 21.03
CA ARG A 81 15.06 -5.39 20.36
C ARG A 81 13.84 -5.03 21.21
N LYS A 82 13.81 -3.80 21.75
CA LYS A 82 12.55 -3.06 21.92
C LYS A 82 11.88 -3.02 20.54
N SER A 83 11.17 -4.10 20.19
CA SER A 83 10.61 -4.30 18.86
C SER A 83 9.41 -3.38 18.74
N THR A 84 9.64 -2.19 18.17
CA THR A 84 8.54 -1.32 17.76
C THR A 84 7.70 -2.09 16.76
N ARG A 85 6.47 -2.42 17.16
CA ARG A 85 5.49 -3.11 16.32
C ARG A 85 4.80 -2.07 15.45
N TYR A 86 5.19 -2.00 14.18
CA TYR A 86 4.56 -1.14 13.20
C TYR A 86 3.47 -1.88 12.42
N TRP A 87 3.84 -3.00 11.80
CA TRP A 87 2.99 -3.76 10.89
C TRP A 87 1.83 -4.49 11.60
N THR A 88 2.06 -4.86 12.86
CA THR A 88 1.09 -5.50 13.76
C THR A 88 0.47 -4.51 14.76
N ARG A 89 0.64 -3.20 14.55
CA ARG A 89 -0.05 -2.19 15.37
C ARG A 89 -1.55 -2.22 15.10
N THR A 90 -2.34 -2.25 16.15
CA THR A 90 -3.80 -2.18 16.07
C THR A 90 -4.25 -0.72 15.94
N ILE A 91 -5.07 -0.43 14.93
CA ILE A 91 -5.75 0.86 14.74
C ILE A 91 -7.22 0.58 14.49
N ASN A 92 -8.09 1.24 15.28
CA ASN A 92 -9.54 1.07 15.20
C ASN A 92 -10.00 -0.40 15.22
N GLY A 93 -9.33 -1.24 16.01
CA GLY A 93 -9.65 -2.66 16.17
C GLY A 93 -9.10 -3.60 15.10
N ALA A 94 -8.36 -3.10 14.09
CA ALA A 94 -7.74 -3.91 13.05
C ALA A 94 -6.21 -3.75 13.05
N LEU A 95 -5.48 -4.80 12.65
CA LEU A 95 -4.03 -4.70 12.44
C LEU A 95 -3.75 -3.86 11.19
N LEU A 96 -2.77 -2.96 11.26
CA LEU A 96 -2.40 -2.10 10.15
C LEU A 96 -2.05 -2.89 8.88
N GLY A 97 -1.28 -3.98 9.00
CA GLY A 97 -0.97 -4.83 7.86
C GLY A 97 -2.22 -5.45 7.21
N THR A 98 -3.22 -5.86 8.00
CA THR A 98 -4.51 -6.35 7.47
C THR A 98 -5.26 -5.26 6.73
N LEU A 99 -5.25 -4.02 7.23
CA LEU A 99 -5.87 -2.89 6.54
C LEU A 99 -5.25 -2.61 5.17
N LEU A 100 -3.92 -2.74 5.06
CA LEU A 100 -3.21 -2.60 3.78
C LEU A 100 -3.50 -3.77 2.84
N LEU A 101 -3.59 -5.00 3.35
CA LEU A 101 -3.97 -6.17 2.56
C LEU A 101 -5.40 -6.01 1.99
N ASN A 102 -6.35 -5.51 2.78
CA ASN A 102 -7.70 -5.23 2.30
C ASN A 102 -7.72 -4.15 1.21
N ASP A 103 -6.80 -3.18 1.25
CA ASP A 103 -6.66 -2.22 0.17
C ASP A 103 -6.18 -2.92 -1.11
N LEU A 104 -5.16 -3.77 -1.02
CA LEU A 104 -4.66 -4.55 -2.16
C LEU A 104 -5.75 -5.46 -2.75
N ASP A 105 -6.52 -6.15 -1.92
CA ASP A 105 -7.63 -6.99 -2.39
C ASP A 105 -8.65 -6.16 -3.20
N ALA A 106 -9.01 -4.97 -2.72
CA ALA A 106 -9.91 -4.08 -3.47
C ALA A 106 -9.32 -3.60 -4.81
N LEU A 107 -8.00 -3.39 -4.88
CA LEU A 107 -7.34 -3.05 -6.15
C LEU A 107 -7.35 -4.24 -7.13
N LEU A 108 -7.16 -5.46 -6.62
CA LEU A 108 -7.20 -6.67 -7.42
C LEU A 108 -8.62 -6.96 -7.92
N ASP A 109 -9.62 -6.80 -7.07
CA ASP A 109 -11.04 -6.93 -7.44
C ASP A 109 -11.40 -5.96 -8.57
N LYS A 110 -11.00 -4.68 -8.43
CA LYS A 110 -11.23 -3.70 -9.50
C LYS A 110 -10.50 -4.06 -10.79
N ALA A 111 -9.29 -4.59 -10.69
CA ALA A 111 -8.54 -5.03 -11.86
C ALA A 111 -9.20 -6.22 -12.57
N HIS A 112 -9.79 -7.15 -11.83
CA HIS A 112 -10.60 -8.24 -12.39
C HIS A 112 -11.86 -7.73 -13.08
N GLU A 113 -12.61 -6.82 -12.43
CA GLU A 113 -13.80 -6.18 -13.03
C GLU A 113 -13.46 -5.49 -14.37
N LEU A 114 -12.34 -4.76 -14.41
CA LEU A 114 -11.86 -4.12 -15.64
C LEU A 114 -11.48 -5.17 -16.69
N ALA A 115 -10.78 -6.25 -16.32
CA ALA A 115 -10.41 -7.29 -17.27
C ALA A 115 -11.63 -8.03 -17.87
N GLU A 116 -12.76 -8.09 -17.16
CA GLU A 116 -14.03 -8.59 -17.74
C GLU A 116 -14.56 -7.67 -18.85
N SER A 117 -14.44 -6.36 -18.67
CA SER A 117 -14.85 -5.35 -19.65
C SER A 117 -13.84 -5.17 -20.79
N TYR A 118 -12.58 -5.51 -20.54
CA TYR A 118 -11.45 -5.39 -21.46
C TYR A 118 -10.69 -6.74 -21.56
N PRO A 119 -11.23 -7.75 -22.27
CA PRO A 119 -10.72 -9.12 -22.23
C PRO A 119 -9.27 -9.31 -22.72
N GLU A 120 -8.74 -8.35 -23.47
CA GLU A 120 -7.34 -8.28 -23.87
C GLU A 120 -6.37 -7.90 -22.74
N SER A 121 -6.88 -7.42 -21.60
CA SER A 121 -6.08 -6.95 -20.48
C SER A 121 -5.86 -8.04 -19.45
N ASP A 122 -4.62 -8.21 -19.02
CA ASP A 122 -4.28 -9.10 -17.90
C ASP A 122 -4.62 -8.42 -16.57
N PRO A 123 -5.52 -8.97 -15.74
CA PRO A 123 -5.94 -8.37 -14.47
C PRO A 123 -4.75 -8.14 -13.53
N TYR A 124 -3.69 -8.96 -13.55
CA TYR A 124 -2.56 -8.76 -12.66
C TYR A 124 -1.68 -7.58 -13.08
N ASN A 125 -1.58 -7.30 -14.38
CA ASN A 125 -0.91 -6.10 -14.88
C ASN A 125 -1.71 -4.83 -14.54
N LEU A 126 -3.04 -4.92 -14.64
CA LEU A 126 -3.91 -3.83 -14.20
C LEU A 126 -3.79 -3.59 -12.69
N ALA A 127 -3.80 -4.65 -11.88
CA ALA A 127 -3.65 -4.56 -10.43
C ALA A 127 -2.30 -3.94 -10.03
N LEU A 128 -1.20 -4.27 -10.73
CA LEU A 128 0.11 -3.64 -10.52
C LEU A 128 0.09 -2.14 -10.82
N TYR A 129 -0.59 -1.71 -11.88
CA TYR A 129 -0.76 -0.28 -12.17
C TYR A 129 -1.54 0.43 -11.05
N LEU A 130 -2.66 -0.15 -10.62
CA LEU A 130 -3.46 0.39 -9.51
C LEU A 130 -2.66 0.47 -8.22
N ALA A 131 -1.91 -0.58 -7.85
CA ALA A 131 -1.06 -0.60 -6.66
C ALA A 131 -0.01 0.50 -6.69
N ARG A 132 0.61 0.74 -7.86
CA ARG A 132 1.58 1.83 -8.06
C ARG A 132 0.95 3.21 -7.89
N GLY A 133 -0.29 3.41 -8.33
CA GLY A 133 -1.04 4.64 -8.09
C GLY A 133 -1.39 4.84 -6.63
N TRP A 134 -1.95 3.80 -6.01
CA TRP A 134 -2.33 3.75 -4.59
C TRP A 134 -1.17 4.11 -3.66
N ILE A 135 0.01 3.51 -3.84
CA ILE A 135 1.15 3.80 -2.95
C ILE A 135 1.69 5.22 -3.14
N ARG A 136 1.57 5.81 -4.34
CA ARG A 136 1.96 7.21 -4.56
C ARG A 136 1.04 8.14 -3.78
N GLN A 137 -0.26 7.90 -3.82
CA GLN A 137 -1.25 8.67 -3.07
C GLN A 137 -0.99 8.59 -1.55
N ILE A 138 -0.79 7.38 -1.03
CA ILE A 138 -0.45 7.16 0.39
C ILE A 138 0.83 7.87 0.78
N MET A 139 1.89 7.70 0.00
CA MET A 139 3.20 8.29 0.33
C MET A 139 3.17 9.81 0.24
N ALA A 140 2.40 10.39 -0.66
CA ALA A 140 2.22 11.84 -0.74
C ALA A 140 1.65 12.38 0.58
N GLU A 141 0.57 11.79 1.08
CA GLU A 141 -0.04 12.20 2.35
C GLU A 141 0.88 11.92 3.55
N TYR A 142 1.50 10.73 3.61
CA TYR A 142 2.47 10.41 4.67
C TYR A 142 3.60 11.45 4.76
N LEU A 143 4.15 11.86 3.62
CA LEU A 143 5.22 12.86 3.56
C LEU A 143 4.72 14.26 3.90
N TYR A 144 3.49 14.60 3.52
CA TYR A 144 2.86 15.86 3.90
C TYR A 144 2.70 15.96 5.42
N GLN A 145 2.15 14.92 6.06
CA GLN A 145 2.01 14.85 7.52
C GLN A 145 3.36 14.97 8.23
N ARG A 146 4.39 14.35 7.67
CA ARG A 146 5.75 14.47 8.18
C ARG A 146 6.28 15.90 8.11
N ALA A 147 6.10 16.57 6.96
CA ALA A 147 6.56 17.94 6.79
C ALA A 147 5.92 18.89 7.81
N LEU A 148 4.61 18.72 8.10
CA LEU A 148 3.90 19.51 9.11
C LEU A 148 4.42 19.35 10.56
N GLN A 149 5.17 18.30 10.86
CA GLN A 149 5.70 18.03 12.21
C GLN A 149 7.20 18.36 12.34
N GLU A 150 7.87 18.63 11.21
CA GLU A 150 9.26 19.10 11.17
C GLU A 150 9.37 20.64 11.20
N GLU A 151 8.24 21.35 11.07
CA GLU A 151 8.07 22.79 11.35
C GLU A 151 7.76 23.06 12.84
#